data_AF-A0AA40HKC9-F1
#
_entry.id   AF-A0AA40HKC9-F1
#
_cell.length_a   1.000
_cell.length_b   1.000
_cell.length_c   1.000
_cell.angle_alpha   90.00
_cell.angle_beta   90.00
_cell.angle_gamma   90.00
#
_symmetry.space_group_name_H-M   'P 1'
#
loop_
_entity.id
_entity.type
_entity.pdbx_description
1 polymer ?
#
loop_
_entity_poly.entity_id
_entity_poly.type
_entity_poly.pdbx_seq_one_letter_code
_entity_poly.pdbx_strand_id
1 'polypeptide(L)'
;MFVTETFCLYIIHREQLAVKKMSPELHEVLSDVIKIINEIRHKALNSRIFEALCEEMGSQYTHLLHAEELFSDDERVAKLAYLADIFSLLNELNISLQGQLKDVFTLRGKMDAFQKKILLWQMWLAEDLQMFSNFDEYMREKDLNRQVVLVTLVQQHLQSLTESFSHYYPKKEDPRHGNMWIIDTFAANIEDSNLNVNEKESLINLSLDNSLKAKFQSSLSRPHFWISIKSEYPLLSEKAMKILIQFSTTYLCEKTFSSVTAIKTQNRSQLEINTALRLAVMSLESKIHKLISSKQGQISL
;
A
#
# COMPACT_ATOMS: atom_id res chain seq x y z
N MET A 1 -14.60 -14.93 -11.43
CA MET A 1 -14.76 -13.64 -12.14
C MET A 1 -15.31 -12.54 -11.21
N PHE A 2 -16.12 -12.86 -10.20
CA PHE A 2 -16.61 -11.87 -9.20
C PHE A 2 -15.65 -11.54 -8.05
N VAL A 3 -14.62 -12.35 -7.77
CA VAL A 3 -13.67 -12.10 -6.65
C VAL A 3 -12.60 -11.05 -7.05
N THR A 4 -12.42 -10.82 -8.35
CA THR A 4 -11.23 -10.18 -8.92
C THR A 4 -11.43 -8.69 -9.23
N GLU A 5 -12.66 -8.26 -9.52
CA GLU A 5 -12.97 -6.82 -9.59
C GLU A 5 -12.99 -6.20 -8.18
N THR A 6 -13.39 -6.97 -7.17
CA THR A 6 -13.49 -6.53 -5.77
C THR A 6 -12.12 -6.27 -5.13
N PHE A 7 -11.06 -7.00 -5.48
CA PHE A 7 -9.74 -6.77 -4.84
C PHE A 7 -9.02 -5.52 -5.40
N CYS A 8 -9.18 -5.24 -6.70
CA CYS A 8 -8.47 -4.17 -7.40
C CYS A 8 -9.08 -2.78 -7.17
N LEU A 9 -10.42 -2.66 -7.15
CA LEU A 9 -11.14 -1.41 -6.88
C LEU A 9 -11.06 -0.94 -5.43
N TYR A 10 -10.67 -1.81 -4.50
CA TYR A 10 -11.02 -1.66 -3.10
C TYR A 10 -9.82 -1.33 -2.20
N ILE A 11 -8.60 -1.62 -2.68
CA ILE A 11 -7.36 -1.02 -2.17
C ILE A 11 -7.28 0.48 -2.50
N ILE A 12 -8.17 1.04 -3.35
CA ILE A 12 -8.15 2.46 -3.75
C ILE A 12 -8.78 3.38 -2.67
N HIS A 13 -9.64 2.88 -1.78
CA HIS A 13 -10.27 3.69 -0.72
C HIS A 13 -9.39 3.81 0.55
N ARG A 14 -8.11 4.11 0.37
CA ARG A 14 -7.05 4.08 1.40
C ARG A 14 -7.26 5.08 2.55
N GLU A 15 -7.71 6.29 2.24
CA GLU A 15 -8.01 7.31 3.24
C GLU A 15 -9.37 7.07 3.92
N GLN A 16 -10.30 6.39 3.25
CA GLN A 16 -11.61 6.10 3.84
C GLN A 16 -11.54 5.01 4.92
N LEU A 17 -10.54 4.12 4.89
CA LEU A 17 -10.46 3.03 5.87
C LEU A 17 -10.19 3.54 7.29
N ALA A 18 -9.39 4.60 7.43
CA ALA A 18 -9.12 5.26 8.70
C ALA A 18 -10.17 6.32 9.06
N VAL A 19 -10.64 7.09 8.07
CA VAL A 19 -11.48 8.28 8.33
C VAL A 19 -12.98 7.95 8.47
N LYS A 20 -13.48 6.91 7.79
CA LYS A 20 -14.95 6.68 7.66
C LYS A 20 -15.64 6.26 8.95
N LYS A 21 -14.90 5.75 9.94
CA LYS A 21 -15.42 5.34 11.25
C LYS A 21 -14.56 5.89 12.41
N MET A 22 -13.95 7.05 12.20
CA MET A 22 -13.21 7.78 13.22
C MET A 22 -14.18 8.44 14.20
N SER A 23 -13.80 8.59 15.47
CA SER A 23 -14.66 9.30 16.44
C SER A 23 -14.80 10.78 16.05
N PRO A 24 -15.89 11.47 16.41
CA PRO A 24 -16.08 12.88 16.09
C PRO A 24 -14.92 13.76 16.53
N GLU A 25 -14.33 13.47 17.69
CA GLU A 25 -13.24 14.23 18.30
C GLU A 25 -11.94 14.10 17.50
N LEU A 26 -11.61 12.89 17.03
CA LEU A 26 -10.45 12.67 16.15
C LEU A 26 -10.68 13.28 14.76
N HIS A 27 -11.91 13.18 14.24
CA HIS A 27 -12.26 13.76 12.94
C HIS A 27 -12.17 15.29 12.95
N GLU A 28 -12.56 15.94 14.05
CA GLU A 28 -12.41 17.39 14.22
C GLU A 28 -10.94 17.81 14.14
N VAL A 29 -10.07 17.17 14.92
CA VAL A 29 -8.61 17.41 14.90
C VAL A 29 -8.05 17.18 13.49
N LEU A 30 -8.43 16.08 12.82
CA LEU A 30 -8.00 15.80 11.45
C LEU A 30 -8.47 16.87 10.45
N SER A 31 -9.71 17.33 10.58
CA SER A 31 -10.28 18.38 9.73
C SER A 31 -9.49 19.69 9.85
N ASP A 32 -9.13 20.08 11.08
CA ASP A 32 -8.36 21.28 11.33
C ASP A 32 -6.94 21.17 10.79
N VAL A 33 -6.30 20.01 10.94
CA VAL A 33 -4.99 19.72 10.30
C VAL A 33 -5.08 19.83 8.78
N ILE A 34 -6.11 19.27 8.15
CA ILE A 34 -6.31 19.33 6.70
C ILE A 34 -6.46 20.79 6.24
N LYS A 35 -7.23 21.61 6.96
CA LYS A 35 -7.35 23.05 6.67
C LYS A 35 -5.99 23.74 6.74
N ILE A 36 -5.23 23.52 7.82
CA ILE A 36 -3.89 24.11 8.01
C ILE A 36 -2.95 23.72 6.86
N ILE A 37 -2.90 22.43 6.50
CA ILE A 37 -2.06 21.92 5.41
C ILE A 37 -2.46 22.53 4.06
N ASN A 38 -3.76 22.60 3.77
CA ASN A 38 -4.25 23.18 2.52
C ASN A 38 -3.90 24.66 2.41
N GLU A 39 -4.01 25.42 3.50
CA GLU A 39 -3.61 26.83 3.56
C GLU A 39 -2.11 27.00 3.32
N ILE A 40 -1.26 26.20 3.97
CA ILE A 40 0.20 26.22 3.75
C ILE A 40 0.51 25.90 2.27
N ARG A 41 -0.14 24.87 1.71
CA ARG A 41 0.09 24.44 0.32
C ARG A 41 -0.36 25.50 -0.68
N HIS A 42 -1.52 26.12 -0.48
CA HIS A 42 -2.03 27.20 -1.33
C HIS A 42 -1.10 28.41 -1.32
N LYS A 43 -0.50 28.74 -0.16
CA LYS A 43 0.45 29.84 -0.03
C LYS A 43 1.84 29.52 -0.60
N ALA A 44 2.36 28.32 -0.36
CA ALA A 44 3.65 27.87 -0.90
C ALA A 44 3.65 27.73 -2.43
N LEU A 45 2.51 27.36 -3.03
CA LEU A 45 2.32 27.35 -4.50
C LEU A 45 2.38 28.77 -5.11
N ASN A 46 2.19 29.82 -4.32
CA ASN A 46 2.34 31.23 -4.70
C ASN A 46 3.71 31.77 -4.26
N SER A 47 4.79 31.01 -4.46
CA SER A 47 6.12 31.20 -3.83
C SER A 47 6.69 32.62 -3.88
N ARG A 48 6.46 33.39 -4.95
CA ARG A 48 6.91 34.79 -5.05
C ARG A 48 6.21 35.74 -4.09
N ILE A 49 4.96 35.46 -3.76
CA ILE A 49 4.17 36.22 -2.79
C ILE A 49 4.48 35.72 -1.38
N PHE A 50 4.80 34.42 -1.23
CA PHE A 50 5.17 33.83 0.06
C PHE A 50 6.52 34.37 0.60
N GLU A 51 7.56 34.50 -0.23
CA GLU A 51 8.83 35.12 0.18
C GLU A 51 8.68 36.60 0.55
N ALA A 52 7.97 37.37 -0.27
CA ALA A 52 7.71 38.79 -0.03
C ALA A 52 6.82 39.02 1.21
N LEU A 53 5.83 38.15 1.45
CA LEU A 53 5.02 38.18 2.65
C LEU A 53 5.82 37.76 3.88
N CYS A 54 6.69 36.74 3.79
CA CYS A 54 7.57 36.31 4.88
C CYS A 54 8.53 37.42 5.33
N GLU A 55 8.99 38.30 4.42
CA GLU A 55 9.77 39.49 4.77
C GLU A 55 8.92 40.62 5.39
N GLU A 56 7.61 40.69 5.08
CA GLU A 56 6.64 41.54 5.79
C GLU A 56 6.06 40.92 7.07
N MET A 57 6.30 39.62 7.33
CA MET A 57 5.76 38.82 8.47
C MET A 57 6.41 39.15 9.83
N GLY A 58 6.72 40.42 10.06
CA GLY A 58 6.82 40.98 11.41
C GLY A 58 5.44 41.30 12.02
N SER A 59 4.36 41.27 11.24
CA SER A 59 3.03 41.67 11.75
C SER A 59 1.85 40.90 11.16
N GLN A 60 1.03 40.35 12.07
CA GLN A 60 -0.36 39.88 11.96
C GLN A 60 -0.60 38.36 11.88
N TYR A 61 -0.55 37.74 13.07
CA TYR A 61 -0.93 36.38 13.44
C TYR A 61 -2.44 36.09 13.37
N THR A 62 -3.20 36.68 12.45
CA THR A 62 -4.67 36.49 12.41
C THR A 62 -5.09 35.13 11.84
N HIS A 63 -4.19 34.39 11.18
CA HIS A 63 -4.50 33.13 10.51
C HIS A 63 -3.80 31.90 11.10
N LEU A 64 -3.00 32.12 12.16
CA LEU A 64 -2.52 31.05 13.04
C LEU A 64 -3.59 30.65 14.07
N LEU A 65 -4.74 31.32 14.16
CA LEU A 65 -5.79 31.04 15.15
C LEU A 65 -6.22 29.57 15.21
N HIS A 66 -6.36 28.88 14.07
CA HIS A 66 -6.69 27.44 14.08
C HIS A 66 -5.53 26.55 14.54
N ALA A 67 -4.28 26.95 14.28
CA ALA A 67 -3.12 26.28 14.82
C ALA A 67 -2.96 26.60 16.32
N GLU A 68 -3.19 27.85 16.72
CA GLU A 68 -3.13 28.34 18.08
C GLU A 68 -4.18 27.62 18.94
N GLU A 69 -5.43 27.50 18.49
CA GLU A 69 -6.46 26.69 19.17
C GLU A 69 -6.11 25.19 19.21
N LEU A 70 -5.54 24.64 18.14
CA LEU A 70 -5.12 23.23 18.09
C LEU A 70 -3.95 22.92 19.04
N PHE A 71 -3.00 23.85 19.16
CA PHE A 71 -1.80 23.72 19.97
C PHE A 71 -1.95 24.32 21.39
N SER A 72 -3.08 24.97 21.69
CA SER A 72 -3.40 25.49 23.04
C SER A 72 -3.97 24.44 23.98
N ASP A 73 -4.59 23.38 23.45
CA ASP A 73 -5.19 22.30 24.23
C ASP A 73 -4.33 21.03 24.14
N ASP A 74 -3.75 20.65 25.27
CA ASP A 74 -2.92 19.46 25.41
C ASP A 74 -3.65 18.17 24.97
N GLU A 75 -4.98 18.09 25.14
CA GLU A 75 -5.76 16.93 24.69
C GLU A 75 -5.83 16.86 23.14
N ARG A 76 -5.93 18.02 22.47
CA ARG A 76 -5.94 18.10 21.00
C ARG A 76 -4.59 17.79 20.39
N VAL A 77 -3.51 18.24 21.03
CA VAL A 77 -2.14 17.92 20.59
C VAL A 77 -1.85 16.43 20.79
N ALA A 78 -2.32 15.82 21.88
CA ALA A 78 -2.20 14.37 22.07
C ALA A 78 -2.96 13.59 20.99
N LYS A 79 -4.20 14.00 20.65
CA LYS A 79 -4.96 13.42 19.52
C LYS A 79 -4.21 13.56 18.20
N LEU A 80 -3.58 14.71 17.95
CA LEU A 80 -2.77 14.95 16.76
C LEU A 80 -1.54 14.02 16.70
N ALA A 81 -0.83 13.86 17.81
CA ALA A 81 0.33 12.97 17.91
C ALA A 81 -0.05 11.52 17.59
N TYR A 82 -1.17 11.05 18.15
CA TYR A 82 -1.72 9.73 17.80
C TYR A 82 -2.09 9.61 16.31
N LEU A 83 -2.75 10.62 15.74
CA LEU A 83 -3.09 10.63 14.31
C LEU A 83 -1.83 10.54 13.45
N ALA A 84 -0.78 11.29 13.78
CA ALA A 84 0.50 11.22 13.08
C ALA A 84 1.08 9.79 13.09
N ASP A 85 1.08 9.14 14.25
CA ASP A 85 1.59 7.76 14.38
C ASP A 85 0.75 6.76 13.58
N ILE A 86 -0.58 6.74 13.73
CA ILE A 86 -1.43 5.76 13.03
C ILE A 86 -1.41 5.96 11.52
N PHE A 87 -1.37 7.20 11.03
CA PHE A 87 -1.24 7.47 9.59
C PHE A 87 0.14 7.05 9.07
N SER A 88 1.20 7.22 9.86
CA SER A 88 2.54 6.71 9.52
C SER A 88 2.52 5.19 9.38
N LEU A 89 1.96 4.46 10.35
CA LEU A 89 1.84 2.99 10.32
C LEU A 89 1.00 2.49 9.14
N LEU A 90 -0.10 3.17 8.82
CA LEU A 90 -0.91 2.89 7.63
C LEU A 90 -0.14 3.16 6.33
N ASN A 91 0.67 4.21 6.30
CA ASN A 91 1.52 4.53 5.16
C ASN A 91 2.63 3.49 4.97
N GLU A 92 3.25 3.00 6.05
CA GLU A 92 4.21 1.89 5.99
C GLU A 92 3.58 0.63 5.40
N LEU A 93 2.37 0.28 5.86
CA LEU A 93 1.61 -0.83 5.27
C LEU A 93 1.40 -0.57 3.77
N ASN A 94 0.93 0.61 3.38
CA ASN A 94 0.70 0.99 1.99
C ASN A 94 1.96 0.84 1.12
N ILE A 95 3.10 1.40 1.54
CA ILE A 95 4.39 1.23 0.87
C ILE A 95 4.75 -0.26 0.77
N SER A 96 4.51 -1.02 1.84
CA SER A 96 4.80 -2.45 1.85
C SER A 96 3.92 -3.24 0.87
N LEU A 97 2.73 -2.74 0.49
CA LEU A 97 1.85 -3.36 -0.51
C LEU A 97 2.26 -2.98 -1.95
N GLN A 98 2.94 -1.85 -2.14
CA GLN A 98 3.40 -1.37 -3.45
C GLN A 98 4.64 -2.13 -3.95
N GLY A 99 4.77 -2.31 -5.26
CA GLY A 99 5.95 -2.94 -5.87
C GLY A 99 5.62 -3.84 -7.05
N GLN A 100 6.64 -4.20 -7.83
CA GLN A 100 6.50 -5.11 -8.97
C GLN A 100 6.44 -6.56 -8.49
N LEU A 101 5.65 -7.39 -9.18
CA LEU A 101 5.56 -8.84 -8.98
C LEU A 101 5.11 -9.32 -7.58
N LYS A 102 4.41 -8.47 -6.82
CA LYS A 102 3.74 -8.90 -5.58
C LYS A 102 2.44 -9.59 -5.92
N ASP A 103 2.39 -10.90 -5.68
CA ASP A 103 1.17 -11.67 -5.85
C ASP A 103 0.17 -11.43 -4.70
N VAL A 104 -1.10 -11.77 -4.98
CA VAL A 104 -2.24 -11.56 -4.09
C VAL A 104 -2.05 -12.21 -2.72
N PHE A 105 -1.31 -13.32 -2.64
CA PHE A 105 -1.09 -14.02 -1.38
C PHE A 105 -0.11 -13.28 -0.48
N THR A 106 0.96 -12.72 -1.04
CA THR A 106 1.89 -11.85 -0.27
C THR A 106 1.14 -10.65 0.28
N LEU A 107 0.31 -10.00 -0.53
CA LEU A 107 -0.47 -8.85 -0.06
C LEU A 107 -1.39 -9.26 1.07
N ARG A 108 -2.16 -10.34 0.91
CA ARG A 108 -3.04 -10.85 1.97
C ARG A 108 -2.28 -11.12 3.27
N GLY A 109 -1.11 -11.74 3.19
CA GLY A 109 -0.27 -11.99 4.37
C GLY A 109 0.18 -10.71 5.08
N LYS A 110 0.55 -9.66 4.34
CA LYS A 110 0.92 -8.36 4.94
C LYS A 110 -0.26 -7.69 5.63
N MET A 111 -1.46 -7.83 5.08
CA MET A 111 -2.67 -7.28 5.66
C MET A 111 -3.06 -8.01 6.93
N ASP A 112 -3.03 -9.34 6.94
CA ASP A 112 -3.26 -10.12 8.16
C ASP A 112 -2.23 -9.78 9.25
N ALA A 113 -0.96 -9.60 8.88
CA ALA A 113 0.09 -9.21 9.82
C ALA A 113 -0.22 -7.85 10.45
N PHE A 114 -0.68 -6.87 9.66
CA PHE A 114 -1.10 -5.57 10.17
C PHE A 114 -2.33 -5.66 11.08
N GLN A 115 -3.36 -6.45 10.71
CA GLN A 115 -4.51 -6.69 11.58
C GLN A 115 -4.10 -7.31 12.92
N LYS A 116 -3.16 -8.28 12.91
CA LYS A 116 -2.64 -8.88 14.14
C LYS A 116 -1.86 -7.86 14.98
N LYS A 117 -1.11 -6.95 14.35
CA LYS A 117 -0.45 -5.84 15.05
C LYS A 117 -1.46 -4.92 15.72
N ILE A 118 -2.55 -4.55 15.04
CA ILE A 118 -3.63 -3.73 15.65
C ILE A 118 -4.18 -4.43 16.90
N LEU A 119 -4.53 -5.72 16.81
CA LEU A 119 -5.03 -6.48 17.95
C LEU A 119 -4.02 -6.52 19.10
N LEU A 120 -2.72 -6.69 18.80
CA LEU A 120 -1.67 -6.64 19.81
C LEU A 120 -1.60 -5.26 20.48
N TRP A 121 -1.64 -4.17 19.70
CA TRP A 121 -1.61 -2.81 20.23
C TRP A 121 -2.79 -2.54 21.15
N GLN A 122 -4.00 -2.99 20.79
CA GLN A 122 -5.19 -2.89 21.64
C GLN A 122 -5.03 -3.57 23.00
N MET A 123 -4.25 -4.65 23.08
CA MET A 123 -3.97 -5.33 24.35
C MET A 123 -2.98 -4.55 25.20
N TRP A 124 -2.05 -3.83 24.58
CA TRP A 124 -0.95 -3.15 25.25
C TRP A 124 -1.25 -1.70 25.62
N LEU A 125 -2.31 -1.08 25.10
CA LEU A 125 -2.66 0.31 25.42
C LEU A 125 -2.75 0.64 26.92
N ALA A 126 -2.99 -0.35 27.78
CA ALA A 126 -3.04 -0.17 29.24
C ALA A 126 -1.66 -0.23 29.91
N GLU A 127 -0.66 -0.82 29.25
CA GLU A 127 0.67 -1.10 29.80
C GLU A 127 1.76 -0.26 29.12
N ASP A 128 1.72 -0.13 27.80
CA ASP A 128 2.76 0.48 26.98
C ASP A 128 2.19 1.12 25.71
N LEU A 129 2.67 2.33 25.39
CA LEU A 129 2.27 3.11 24.22
C LEU A 129 3.39 3.25 23.18
N GLN A 130 4.52 2.54 23.33
CA GLN A 130 5.69 2.63 22.44
C GLN A 130 5.40 2.51 20.94
N MET A 131 4.33 1.80 20.55
CA MET A 131 3.92 1.68 19.15
C MET A 131 3.43 2.99 18.53
N PHE A 132 3.01 3.95 19.36
CA PHE A 132 2.64 5.31 19.01
C PHE A 132 3.66 6.25 19.63
N SER A 133 4.86 6.33 19.04
CA SER A 133 6.01 6.99 19.66
C SER A 133 5.77 8.48 19.93
N ASN A 134 5.14 9.20 18.99
CA ASN A 134 4.84 10.62 19.19
C ASN A 134 3.77 10.80 20.28
N PHE A 135 2.75 9.93 20.29
CA PHE A 135 1.71 9.96 21.33
C PHE A 135 2.27 9.64 22.72
N ASP A 136 3.10 8.60 22.84
CA ASP A 136 3.73 8.16 24.09
C ASP A 136 4.71 9.21 24.64
N GLU A 137 5.53 9.82 23.77
CA GLU A 137 6.41 10.92 24.15
C GLU A 137 5.61 12.12 24.68
N TYR A 138 4.56 12.54 23.96
CA TYR A 138 3.73 13.68 24.36
C TYR A 138 2.96 13.43 25.67
N MET A 139 2.38 12.23 25.81
CA MET A 139 1.64 11.84 27.02
C MET A 139 2.54 11.81 28.27
N ARG A 140 3.83 11.47 28.10
CA ARG A 140 4.84 11.54 29.18
C ARG A 140 5.29 12.96 29.48
N GLU A 141 5.55 13.77 28.47
CA GLU A 141 6.01 15.16 28.64
C GLU A 141 4.99 16.01 29.39
N LYS A 142 3.70 15.84 29.07
CA LYS A 142 2.59 16.61 29.65
C LYS A 142 1.92 15.96 30.85
N ASP A 143 2.45 14.84 31.35
CA ASP A 143 1.86 14.03 32.44
C ASP A 143 0.37 13.66 32.22
N LEU A 144 0.02 13.41 30.96
CA LEU A 144 -1.35 13.04 30.54
C LEU A 144 -1.60 11.53 30.62
N ASN A 145 -0.59 10.73 30.99
CA ASN A 145 -0.63 9.25 31.04
C ASN A 145 -1.79 8.64 31.84
N ARG A 146 -2.51 9.42 32.65
CA ARG A 146 -3.70 8.99 33.42
C ARG A 146 -5.03 9.33 32.74
N GLN A 147 -5.03 9.96 31.58
CA GLN A 147 -6.25 10.31 30.87
C GLN A 147 -6.89 9.09 30.21
N VAL A 148 -7.74 8.40 30.97
CA VAL A 148 -8.54 7.25 30.52
C VAL A 148 -9.32 7.58 29.24
N VAL A 149 -9.75 8.84 29.07
CA VAL A 149 -10.49 9.31 27.90
C VAL A 149 -9.67 9.15 26.61
N LEU A 150 -8.41 9.61 26.59
CA LEU A 150 -7.53 9.54 25.41
C LEU A 150 -7.23 8.09 25.03
N VAL A 151 -6.90 7.24 26.02
CA VAL A 151 -6.63 5.81 25.79
C VAL A 151 -7.88 5.09 25.27
N THR A 152 -9.05 5.40 25.83
CA THR A 152 -10.33 4.84 25.36
C THR A 152 -10.63 5.26 23.92
N LEU A 153 -10.35 6.51 23.57
CA LEU A 153 -10.52 7.02 22.21
C LEU A 153 -9.59 6.31 21.21
N VAL A 154 -8.33 6.08 21.58
CA VAL A 154 -7.39 5.28 20.77
C VAL A 154 -7.90 3.85 20.61
N GLN A 155 -8.35 3.21 21.70
CA GLN A 155 -8.87 1.85 21.68
C GLN A 155 -10.08 1.70 20.74
N GLN A 156 -11.02 2.65 20.81
CA GLN A 156 -12.20 2.68 19.94
C GLN A 156 -11.81 2.83 18.47
N HIS A 157 -10.86 3.71 18.16
CA HIS A 157 -10.40 3.88 16.79
C HIS A 157 -9.70 2.62 16.26
N LEU A 158 -8.85 1.96 17.05
CA LEU A 158 -8.22 0.69 16.65
C LEU A 158 -9.25 -0.43 16.44
N GLN A 159 -10.33 -0.46 17.24
CA GLN A 159 -11.41 -1.43 17.06
C GLN A 159 -12.14 -1.17 15.74
N SER A 160 -12.46 0.08 15.49
CA SER A 160 -13.09 0.55 14.25
C SER A 160 -12.25 0.23 13.00
N LEU A 161 -10.92 0.39 13.09
CA LEU A 161 -9.98 -0.03 12.07
C LEU A 161 -10.04 -1.55 11.86
N THR A 162 -10.01 -2.34 12.92
CA THR A 162 -10.07 -3.81 12.86
C THR A 162 -11.34 -4.31 12.17
N GLU A 163 -12.49 -3.72 12.52
CA GLU A 163 -13.77 -3.99 11.88
C GLU A 163 -13.76 -3.59 10.41
N SER A 164 -13.18 -2.43 10.09
CA SER A 164 -13.02 -1.97 8.71
C SER A 164 -12.17 -2.97 7.94
N PHE A 165 -10.97 -3.34 8.39
CA PHE A 165 -10.20 -4.38 7.72
C PHE A 165 -10.96 -5.71 7.58
N SER A 166 -11.82 -6.08 8.54
CA SER A 166 -12.61 -7.32 8.46
C SER A 166 -13.76 -7.24 7.46
N HIS A 167 -14.42 -6.09 7.37
CA HIS A 167 -15.44 -5.81 6.36
C HIS A 167 -14.82 -5.77 4.97
N TYR A 168 -13.66 -5.10 4.88
CA TYR A 168 -12.99 -4.89 3.63
C TYR A 168 -12.25 -6.16 3.13
N TYR A 169 -11.73 -6.99 4.02
CA TYR A 169 -10.96 -8.18 3.67
C TYR A 169 -11.54 -9.41 4.36
N PRO A 170 -12.77 -9.81 4.00
CA PRO A 170 -13.45 -10.87 4.71
C PRO A 170 -12.69 -12.19 4.55
N LYS A 171 -12.64 -12.98 5.62
CA LYS A 171 -11.92 -14.27 5.66
C LYS A 171 -12.44 -15.27 4.60
N LYS A 172 -13.73 -15.20 4.27
CA LYS A 172 -14.38 -16.03 3.23
C LYS A 172 -13.84 -15.78 1.81
N GLU A 173 -13.32 -14.59 1.52
CA GLU A 173 -12.79 -14.22 0.20
C GLU A 173 -11.25 -14.25 0.20
N ASP A 174 -10.65 -14.93 1.18
CA ASP A 174 -9.21 -15.09 1.22
C ASP A 174 -8.74 -15.98 0.06
N PRO A 175 -7.90 -15.43 -0.84
CA PRO A 175 -7.45 -16.13 -2.05
C PRO A 175 -6.68 -17.40 -1.74
N ARG A 176 -6.16 -17.58 -0.53
CA ARG A 176 -5.41 -18.77 -0.11
C ARG A 176 -6.29 -20.01 0.05
N HIS A 177 -7.58 -19.85 0.35
CA HIS A 177 -8.49 -21.00 0.49
C HIS A 177 -8.58 -21.77 -0.83
N GLY A 178 -8.21 -23.04 -0.77
CA GLY A 178 -8.14 -23.95 -1.93
C GLY A 178 -7.05 -23.66 -2.97
N ASN A 179 -6.19 -22.67 -2.72
CA ASN A 179 -5.08 -22.30 -3.59
C ASN A 179 -3.71 -22.40 -2.90
N MET A 180 -3.64 -23.04 -1.74
CA MET A 180 -2.39 -23.20 -0.99
C MET A 180 -1.31 -23.93 -1.80
N TRP A 181 -1.71 -24.80 -2.73
CA TRP A 181 -0.84 -25.50 -3.69
C TRP A 181 -0.05 -24.55 -4.62
N ILE A 182 -0.46 -23.28 -4.75
CA ILE A 182 0.29 -22.27 -5.53
C ILE A 182 1.42 -21.65 -4.69
N ILE A 183 1.22 -21.58 -3.37
CA ILE A 183 2.15 -20.97 -2.40
C ILE A 183 3.15 -21.99 -1.91
N ASP A 184 2.66 -23.16 -1.54
CA ASP A 184 3.41 -24.26 -0.96
C ASP A 184 3.11 -25.54 -1.74
N THR A 185 3.57 -25.56 -2.99
CA THR A 185 3.27 -26.63 -3.96
C THR A 185 3.68 -28.02 -3.48
N PHE A 186 4.68 -28.11 -2.61
CA PHE A 186 5.27 -29.37 -2.16
C PHE A 186 4.79 -29.81 -0.77
N ALA A 187 4.05 -28.98 -0.03
CA ALA A 187 3.46 -29.34 1.27
C ALA A 187 1.96 -29.02 1.40
N ALA A 188 1.31 -28.54 0.34
CA ALA A 188 -0.12 -28.24 0.36
C ALA A 188 -0.98 -29.51 0.51
N ASN A 189 -2.05 -29.40 1.30
CA ASN A 189 -3.10 -30.42 1.35
C ASN A 189 -3.85 -30.46 0.01
N ILE A 190 -3.81 -31.62 -0.65
CA ILE A 190 -4.42 -31.84 -1.97
C ILE A 190 -5.94 -31.98 -1.84
N GLU A 191 -6.43 -32.45 -0.69
CA GLU A 191 -7.87 -32.63 -0.44
C GLU A 191 -8.61 -31.29 -0.47
N ASP A 192 -8.03 -30.28 0.18
CA ASP A 192 -8.60 -28.92 0.29
C ASP A 192 -8.41 -28.07 -0.97
N SER A 193 -7.77 -28.58 -2.02
CA SER A 193 -7.49 -27.81 -3.24
C SER A 193 -8.72 -27.64 -4.14
N ASN A 194 -8.87 -26.46 -4.75
CA ASN A 194 -9.91 -26.12 -5.74
C ASN A 194 -9.58 -26.68 -7.15
N LEU A 195 -9.09 -27.93 -7.18
CA LEU A 195 -8.64 -28.65 -8.37
C LEU A 195 -9.59 -29.81 -8.69
N ASN A 196 -9.72 -30.15 -9.97
CA ASN A 196 -10.42 -31.36 -10.41
C ASN A 196 -9.54 -32.61 -10.17
N VAL A 197 -10.11 -33.80 -10.36
CA VAL A 197 -9.40 -35.07 -10.09
C VAL A 197 -8.09 -35.18 -10.87
N ASN A 198 -8.11 -34.90 -12.18
CA ASN A 198 -6.93 -35.01 -13.04
C ASN A 198 -5.82 -34.00 -12.66
N GLU A 199 -6.21 -32.81 -12.23
CA GLU A 199 -5.29 -31.78 -11.73
C GLU A 199 -4.72 -32.16 -10.36
N LYS A 200 -5.51 -32.80 -9.48
CA LYS A 200 -5.02 -33.34 -8.21
C LYS A 200 -4.00 -34.45 -8.44
N GLU A 201 -4.24 -35.36 -9.37
CA GLU A 201 -3.25 -36.38 -9.77
C GLU A 201 -1.97 -35.75 -10.33
N SER A 202 -2.12 -34.74 -11.19
CA SER A 202 -0.98 -33.98 -11.72
C SER A 202 -0.19 -33.29 -10.61
N LEU A 203 -0.88 -32.75 -9.59
CA LEU A 203 -0.26 -32.10 -8.44
C LEU A 203 0.46 -33.10 -7.54
N ILE A 204 -0.04 -34.33 -7.39
CA ILE A 204 0.65 -35.42 -6.68
C ILE A 204 1.99 -35.74 -7.36
N ASN A 205 1.98 -35.87 -8.68
CA ASN A 205 3.21 -36.12 -9.43
C ASN A 205 4.21 -34.96 -9.29
N LEU A 206 3.72 -33.71 -9.38
CA LEU A 206 4.52 -32.51 -9.21
C LEU A 206 5.13 -32.40 -7.80
N SER A 207 4.37 -32.70 -6.75
CA SER A 207 4.81 -32.53 -5.35
C SER A 207 5.88 -33.53 -4.91
N LEU A 208 5.99 -34.65 -5.63
CA LEU A 208 7.03 -35.66 -5.41
C LEU A 208 8.29 -35.43 -6.26
N ASP A 209 8.27 -34.47 -7.18
CA ASP A 209 9.42 -34.14 -8.02
C ASP A 209 10.43 -33.25 -7.29
N ASN A 210 11.51 -33.89 -6.80
CA ASN A 210 12.60 -33.19 -6.11
C ASN A 210 13.37 -32.21 -7.01
N SER A 211 13.42 -32.43 -8.33
CA SER A 211 14.08 -31.53 -9.26
C SER A 211 13.30 -30.22 -9.40
N LEU A 212 11.97 -30.32 -9.49
CA LEU A 212 11.08 -29.17 -9.52
C LEU A 212 11.03 -28.46 -8.17
N LYS A 213 11.18 -29.19 -7.06
CA LYS A 213 11.32 -28.59 -5.72
C LYS A 213 12.56 -27.70 -5.62
N ALA A 214 13.70 -28.17 -6.12
CA ALA A 214 14.91 -27.36 -6.18
C ALA A 214 14.76 -26.14 -7.11
N LYS A 215 14.08 -26.30 -8.26
CA LYS A 215 13.74 -25.18 -9.16
C LYS A 215 12.80 -24.17 -8.50
N PHE A 216 11.83 -24.61 -7.71
CA PHE A 216 10.92 -23.73 -6.98
C PHE A 216 11.66 -22.85 -5.97
N GLN A 217 12.59 -23.45 -5.21
CA GLN A 217 13.41 -22.74 -4.22
C GLN A 217 14.42 -21.76 -4.86
N SER A 218 14.94 -22.10 -6.04
CA SER A 218 15.88 -21.24 -6.79
C SER A 218 15.20 -20.23 -7.71
N SER A 219 13.88 -20.30 -7.89
CA SER A 219 13.14 -19.40 -8.77
C SER A 219 13.10 -17.99 -8.21
N LEU A 220 13.30 -17.00 -9.08
CA LEU A 220 13.25 -15.58 -8.74
C LEU A 220 11.89 -15.15 -8.16
N SER A 221 10.79 -15.74 -8.65
CA SER A 221 9.45 -15.53 -8.10
C SER A 221 8.48 -16.66 -8.46
N ARG A 222 7.35 -16.73 -7.73
CA ARG A 222 6.28 -17.73 -7.96
C ARG A 222 5.78 -17.74 -9.41
N PRO A 223 5.44 -16.60 -10.05
CA PRO A 223 5.06 -16.60 -11.47
C PRO A 223 6.11 -17.23 -12.40
N HIS A 224 7.40 -16.99 -12.16
CA HIS A 224 8.47 -17.56 -13.00
C HIS A 224 8.52 -19.08 -12.90
N PHE A 225 8.37 -19.63 -11.70
CA PHE A 225 8.29 -21.07 -11.51
C PHE A 225 7.12 -21.68 -12.31
N TRP A 226 5.91 -21.15 -12.13
CA TRP A 226 4.71 -21.68 -12.81
C TRP A 226 4.79 -21.56 -14.33
N ILE A 227 5.46 -20.53 -14.86
CA ILE A 227 5.74 -20.41 -16.30
C ILE A 227 6.73 -21.50 -16.76
N SER A 228 7.76 -21.79 -15.97
CA SER A 228 8.80 -22.76 -16.34
C SER A 228 8.29 -24.19 -16.48
N ILE A 229 7.31 -24.59 -15.66
CA ILE A 229 6.72 -25.93 -15.67
C ILE A 229 5.53 -26.06 -16.64
N LYS A 230 5.23 -25.03 -17.43
CA LYS A 230 4.08 -25.01 -18.34
C LYS A 230 4.14 -26.12 -19.40
N SER A 231 5.34 -26.52 -19.83
CA SER A 231 5.52 -27.60 -20.81
C SER A 231 5.17 -28.98 -20.23
N GLU A 232 5.43 -29.19 -18.94
CA GLU A 232 5.23 -30.48 -18.26
C GLU A 232 3.83 -30.56 -17.61
N TYR A 233 3.36 -29.45 -17.03
CA TYR A 233 2.09 -29.35 -16.30
C TYR A 233 1.25 -28.14 -16.78
N PRO A 234 0.72 -28.18 -18.02
CA PRO A 234 0.04 -27.03 -18.62
C PRO A 234 -1.22 -26.59 -17.86
N LEU A 235 -2.03 -27.54 -17.38
CA LEU A 235 -3.29 -27.25 -16.66
C LEU A 235 -3.04 -26.54 -15.32
N LEU A 236 -2.07 -27.03 -14.54
CA LEU A 236 -1.70 -26.44 -13.24
C LEU A 236 -1.06 -25.06 -13.44
N SER A 237 -0.14 -24.95 -14.41
CA SER A 237 0.47 -23.67 -14.77
C SER A 237 -0.57 -22.63 -15.16
N GLU A 238 -1.55 -22.98 -16.00
CA GLU A 238 -2.59 -22.05 -16.42
C GLU A 238 -3.46 -21.56 -15.25
N LYS A 239 -3.88 -22.47 -14.35
CA LYS A 239 -4.66 -22.11 -13.16
C LYS A 239 -3.86 -21.24 -12.20
N ALA A 240 -2.61 -21.61 -11.92
CA ALA A 240 -1.74 -20.83 -11.04
C ALA A 240 -1.52 -19.42 -11.61
N MET A 241 -1.21 -19.34 -12.90
CA MET A 241 -1.00 -18.07 -13.58
C MET A 241 -2.25 -17.21 -13.59
N LYS A 242 -3.45 -17.77 -13.81
CA LYS A 242 -4.73 -17.02 -13.74
C LYS A 242 -4.94 -16.30 -12.41
N ILE A 243 -4.37 -16.80 -11.31
CA ILE A 243 -4.42 -16.15 -9.99
C ILE A 243 -3.24 -15.19 -9.81
N LEU A 244 -2.03 -15.63 -10.18
CA LEU A 244 -0.80 -14.86 -9.96
C LEU A 244 -0.64 -13.61 -10.84
N ILE A 245 -1.22 -13.60 -12.05
CA ILE A 245 -1.14 -12.46 -12.98
C ILE A 245 -2.12 -11.34 -12.65
N GLN A 246 -3.05 -11.57 -11.72
CA GLN A 246 -4.02 -10.56 -11.35
C GLN A 246 -3.31 -9.40 -10.67
N PHE A 247 -3.52 -8.19 -11.19
CA PHE A 247 -3.00 -6.99 -10.56
C PHE A 247 -3.58 -6.91 -9.14
N SER A 248 -2.72 -7.13 -8.17
CA SER A 248 -3.15 -7.21 -6.78
C SER A 248 -3.16 -5.83 -6.11
N THR A 249 -2.64 -4.80 -6.78
CA THR A 249 -2.76 -3.38 -6.41
C THR A 249 -2.92 -2.52 -7.65
N THR A 250 -3.48 -1.31 -7.48
CA THR A 250 -3.46 -0.26 -8.49
C THR A 250 -2.11 0.43 -8.64
N TYR A 251 -1.06 0.01 -7.93
CA TYR A 251 0.26 0.64 -7.98
C TYR A 251 0.79 0.78 -9.40
N LEU A 252 0.67 -0.27 -10.22
CA LEU A 252 1.11 -0.19 -11.62
C LEU A 252 0.26 0.80 -12.42
N CYS A 253 -1.05 0.89 -12.16
CA CYS A 253 -1.92 1.89 -12.76
C CYS A 253 -1.54 3.31 -12.30
N GLU A 254 -1.37 3.55 -11.00
CA GLU A 254 -0.96 4.83 -10.39
C GLU A 254 0.41 5.28 -10.91
N LYS A 255 1.39 4.38 -10.99
CA LYS A 255 2.71 4.64 -11.58
C LYS A 255 2.59 4.97 -13.06
N THR A 256 1.75 4.26 -13.80
CA THR A 256 1.49 4.53 -15.22
C THR A 256 0.88 5.92 -15.39
N PHE A 257 -0.17 6.27 -14.64
CA PHE A 257 -0.79 7.60 -14.69
C PHE A 257 0.15 8.72 -14.24
N SER A 258 0.94 8.49 -13.20
CA SER A 258 1.96 9.45 -12.75
C SER A 258 3.00 9.68 -13.84
N SER A 259 3.46 8.61 -14.50
CA SER A 259 4.39 8.67 -15.63
C SER A 259 3.77 9.37 -16.84
N VAL A 260 2.50 9.09 -17.18
CA VAL A 260 1.76 9.83 -18.24
C VAL A 260 1.72 11.31 -17.90
N THR A 261 1.40 11.66 -16.67
CA THR A 261 1.28 13.04 -16.23
C THR A 261 2.62 13.76 -16.32
N ALA A 262 3.71 13.13 -15.87
CA ALA A 262 5.08 13.64 -15.98
C ALA A 262 5.52 13.81 -17.45
N ILE A 263 5.30 12.80 -18.29
CA ILE A 263 5.62 12.85 -19.73
C ILE A 263 4.83 13.97 -20.41
N LYS A 264 3.54 14.13 -20.09
CA LYS A 264 2.67 15.16 -20.68
C LYS A 264 2.99 16.57 -20.19
N THR A 265 3.49 16.72 -18.96
CA THR A 265 3.91 18.03 -18.42
C THR A 265 5.31 18.43 -18.88
N GLN A 266 6.25 17.50 -19.06
CA GLN A 266 7.61 17.79 -19.54
C GLN A 266 7.74 17.84 -21.08
N ASN A 267 7.06 16.96 -21.81
CA ASN A 267 7.16 16.87 -23.27
C ASN A 267 5.85 17.30 -23.93
N ARG A 268 5.66 18.61 -24.13
CA ARG A 268 4.49 19.22 -24.77
C ARG A 268 4.27 18.85 -26.25
N SER A 269 5.07 17.98 -26.85
CA SER A 269 5.06 17.71 -28.30
C SER A 269 5.15 16.21 -28.63
N GLN A 270 4.09 15.68 -29.24
CA GLN A 270 4.04 14.53 -30.17
C GLN A 270 4.92 13.30 -29.89
N LEU A 271 5.04 12.85 -28.64
CA LEU A 271 5.59 11.53 -28.36
C LEU A 271 4.48 10.48 -28.38
N GLU A 272 4.70 9.37 -29.10
CA GLU A 272 3.83 8.19 -29.01
C GLU A 272 3.87 7.64 -27.59
N ILE A 273 2.83 8.00 -26.84
CA ILE A 273 2.64 7.72 -25.41
C ILE A 273 2.85 6.23 -25.09
N ASN A 274 2.43 5.33 -25.99
CA ASN A 274 2.51 3.88 -25.79
C ASN A 274 3.95 3.36 -25.60
N THR A 275 4.90 3.87 -26.38
CA THR A 275 6.28 3.37 -26.37
C THR A 275 7.04 3.91 -25.14
N ALA A 276 6.81 5.18 -24.79
CA ALA A 276 7.37 5.80 -23.58
C ALA A 276 6.78 5.19 -22.29
N LEU A 277 5.48 4.86 -22.28
CA LEU A 277 4.84 4.21 -21.15
C LEU A 277 5.37 2.79 -20.90
N ARG A 278 5.55 2.00 -21.98
CA ARG A 278 6.16 0.67 -21.85
C ARG A 278 7.54 0.74 -21.18
N LEU A 279 8.37 1.71 -21.56
CA LEU A 279 9.71 1.90 -20.98
C LEU A 279 9.68 2.43 -19.54
N ALA A 280 8.73 3.29 -19.17
CA ALA A 280 8.64 3.83 -17.81
C ALA A 280 8.05 2.82 -16.78
N VAL A 281 7.18 1.93 -17.25
CA VAL A 281 6.44 0.99 -16.41
C VAL A 281 7.14 -0.37 -16.33
N MET A 282 7.76 -0.82 -17.43
CA MET A 282 8.52 -2.08 -17.47
C MET A 282 9.99 -1.80 -17.15
N SER A 283 10.62 -2.65 -16.34
CA SER A 283 12.06 -2.66 -16.08
C SER A 283 12.89 -3.16 -17.28
N LEU A 284 12.44 -2.92 -18.51
CA LEU A 284 13.21 -3.25 -19.70
C LEU A 284 14.20 -2.12 -19.96
N GLU A 285 15.50 -2.41 -19.79
CA GLU A 285 16.55 -1.53 -20.29
C GLU A 285 16.34 -1.28 -21.79
N SER A 286 16.10 -0.03 -22.14
CA SER A 286 16.02 0.41 -23.52
C SER A 286 17.38 0.15 -24.19
N LYS A 287 17.42 -0.68 -25.23
CA LYS A 287 18.63 -0.96 -26.04
C LYS A 287 18.97 0.23 -26.96
N ILE A 288 19.11 1.44 -26.39
CA ILE A 288 19.39 2.69 -27.10
C ILE A 288 20.69 2.57 -27.90
N HIS A 289 21.72 1.91 -27.34
CA HIS A 289 22.99 1.70 -28.03
C HIS A 289 22.86 0.90 -29.33
N LYS A 290 21.95 -0.09 -29.42
CA LYS A 290 21.69 -0.82 -30.67
C LYS A 290 20.96 0.02 -31.72
N LEU A 291 20.08 0.92 -31.29
CA LEU A 291 19.36 1.85 -32.16
C LEU A 291 20.27 2.97 -32.70
N ILE A 292 21.22 3.43 -31.90
CA ILE A 292 22.22 4.42 -32.34
C ILE A 292 23.19 3.78 -33.35
N SER A 293 23.59 2.52 -33.14
CA SER A 293 24.47 1.82 -34.09
C SER A 293 23.84 1.53 -35.45
N SER A 294 22.51 1.50 -35.56
CA SER A 294 21.81 1.22 -36.83
C SER A 294 21.44 2.45 -37.64
N LYS A 295 21.61 3.66 -37.10
CA LYS A 295 21.47 4.91 -37.85
C LYS A 295 22.85 5.51 -38.12
N GLN A 296 23.41 5.19 -39.29
CA GLN A 296 24.57 5.91 -39.82
C GLN A 296 24.25 7.41 -39.89
N GLY A 297 25.08 8.22 -39.23
CA GLY A 297 24.96 9.67 -39.25
C GLY A 297 25.09 10.19 -40.69
N GLN A 298 24.10 10.96 -41.14
CA GLN A 298 24.32 11.83 -42.29
C GLN A 298 25.31 12.91 -41.84
N ILE A 299 26.53 12.83 -42.37
CA ILE A 299 27.50 13.91 -42.30
C ILE A 299 26.99 14.97 -43.27
N SER A 300 26.50 16.09 -42.75
CA SER A 300 26.24 17.28 -43.55
C SER A 300 27.59 17.87 -43.98
N LEU A 301 27.86 17.83 -45.30
CA LEU A 301 28.90 18.63 -45.95
C LEU A 301 28.38 20.06 -46.16
#